data_AF-A0A7S8D1Q8-F1
#
_entry.id   AF-A0A7S8D1Q8-F1
#
_cell.length_a   1.000
_cell.length_b   1.000
_cell.length_c   1.000
_cell.angle_alpha   90.00
_cell.angle_beta   90.00
_cell.angle_gamma   90.00
#
_symmetry.space_group_name_H-M   'P 1'
#
loop_
_entity.id
_entity.type
_entity.pdbx_description
1 polymer ?
#
loop_
_entity_poly.entity_id
_entity_poly.type
_entity_poly.pdbx_seq_one_letter_code
_entity_poly.pdbx_strand_id
1 'polypeptide(L)'
;MADNTTIPTPGVLDDFLSPPNLARLTELSDKLQDCLESSAADVSSSITSAGDEELQDAVLLAAAYISSKAQSDLGNTQLEDLVRNLGGKAIVLGTGQKESDLIIEAAVAGIAIASSTHSLTLDKDLLIKLTAVTDPKDPWTTSVAASVASRVLAQQISAERLPGFIANDILESTLKPLFTKPSSRITASGRPSQYATVDDRSRTFSEVQSWRSKAPWAEATIQWAINTSTAPIIKEHWPLFMPVLLALVEDESIEVKAKGLKSLTVFVEKCPAQILQDRGIGRVFADVTFPLVLYLPSVTPEDESITILGPAYDVLIKLAECTGSPENPERRRFFDKILRDGVFAGYHHASQYTRIIKVLVQKTAAVINCMGIYSIKHLSTLLSMSSSIMTDPFAVSYPPTLLATTQLIGAIIGNAWPRVREPEHMENIIRILSLCWLNTLEEIEDDVSQVQKEDLQALSQELESKAKALEALWAEDASKRPSDLDETLEKEPKLARLFSTASA
;
A
#
# COMPACT_ATOMS: atom_id res chain seq x y z
N MET A 1 -22.97 -44.78 -38.55
CA MET A 1 -22.58 -43.40 -38.88
C MET A 1 -23.52 -42.49 -38.12
N ALA A 2 -23.09 -42.05 -36.95
CA ALA A 2 -23.72 -41.02 -36.14
C ALA A 2 -22.58 -40.39 -35.31
N ASP A 3 -22.60 -39.07 -35.24
CA ASP A 3 -21.51 -38.16 -34.92
C ASP A 3 -20.69 -38.48 -33.66
N ASN A 4 -19.37 -38.57 -33.87
CA ASN A 4 -18.34 -38.37 -32.85
C ASN A 4 -17.83 -36.92 -32.99
N THR A 5 -18.56 -35.97 -32.42
CA THR A 5 -18.08 -34.58 -32.22
C THR A 5 -18.49 -34.11 -30.84
N THR A 6 -17.93 -34.75 -29.82
CA THR A 6 -17.83 -34.14 -28.50
C THR A 6 -16.48 -33.42 -28.46
N ILE A 7 -16.51 -32.12 -28.74
CA ILE A 7 -15.41 -31.18 -28.48
C ILE A 7 -15.06 -31.30 -26.99
N PRO A 8 -13.80 -31.57 -26.59
CA PRO A 8 -13.41 -31.54 -25.19
C PRO A 8 -13.58 -30.12 -24.66
N THR A 9 -14.26 -30.02 -23.53
CA THR A 9 -14.87 -28.80 -22.98
C THR A 9 -13.89 -27.65 -22.70
N PRO A 10 -14.23 -26.40 -23.09
CA PRO A 10 -13.64 -25.17 -22.53
C PRO A 10 -13.93 -24.94 -21.03
N GLY A 11 -14.79 -25.77 -20.41
CA GLY A 11 -15.27 -25.58 -19.03
C GLY A 11 -14.22 -25.64 -17.92
N VAL A 12 -13.00 -26.14 -18.16
CA VAL A 12 -11.91 -26.04 -17.17
C VAL A 12 -11.26 -24.65 -17.20
N LEU A 13 -11.19 -24.00 -18.37
CA LEU A 13 -10.55 -22.68 -18.54
C LEU A 13 -11.43 -21.53 -18.03
N ASP A 14 -12.75 -21.73 -17.99
CA ASP A 14 -13.72 -20.76 -17.48
C ASP A 14 -13.42 -20.37 -16.01
N ASP A 15 -12.80 -21.27 -15.23
CA ASP A 15 -12.41 -21.02 -13.84
C ASP A 15 -11.06 -20.29 -13.69
N PHE A 16 -10.29 -20.12 -14.77
CA PHE A 16 -8.92 -19.59 -14.74
C PHE A 16 -8.70 -18.37 -15.65
N LEU A 17 -9.64 -18.05 -16.53
CA LEU A 17 -9.56 -16.92 -17.46
C LEU A 17 -10.66 -15.89 -17.19
N SER A 18 -10.34 -14.62 -17.42
CA SER A 18 -11.28 -13.51 -17.38
C SER A 18 -12.13 -13.44 -18.66
N PRO A 19 -13.28 -12.73 -18.64
CA PRO A 19 -14.15 -12.59 -19.81
C PRO A 19 -13.44 -12.10 -21.10
N PRO A 20 -12.49 -11.15 -21.07
CA PRO A 20 -11.72 -10.75 -22.26
C PRO A 20 -10.96 -11.92 -22.91
N ASN A 21 -10.25 -12.72 -22.11
CA ASN A 21 -9.49 -13.86 -22.62
C ASN A 21 -10.40 -15.00 -23.10
N LEU A 22 -11.56 -15.21 -22.48
CA LEU A 22 -12.57 -16.17 -22.95
C LEU A 22 -13.20 -15.74 -24.29
N ALA A 23 -13.51 -14.45 -24.45
CA ALA A 23 -13.99 -13.90 -25.71
C ALA A 23 -12.94 -14.06 -26.81
N ARG A 24 -11.69 -13.71 -26.51
CA ARG A 24 -10.57 -13.86 -27.47
C ARG A 24 -10.34 -15.33 -27.87
N LEU A 25 -10.41 -16.25 -26.92
CA LEU A 25 -10.29 -17.68 -27.20
C LEU A 25 -11.42 -18.18 -28.12
N THR A 26 -12.63 -17.63 -27.96
CA THR A 26 -13.78 -17.94 -28.83
C THR A 26 -13.57 -17.42 -30.26
N GLU A 27 -12.97 -16.23 -30.42
CA GLU A 27 -12.59 -15.71 -31.75
C GLU A 27 -11.52 -16.55 -32.44
N LEU A 28 -10.68 -17.26 -31.67
CA LEU A 28 -9.60 -18.10 -32.16
C LEU A 28 -10.03 -19.56 -32.39
N SER A 29 -11.33 -19.88 -32.43
CA SER A 29 -11.83 -21.26 -32.53
C SER A 29 -11.22 -22.06 -33.68
N ASP A 30 -11.04 -21.43 -34.84
CA ASP A 30 -10.49 -22.09 -36.03
C ASP A 30 -9.01 -22.44 -35.83
N LYS A 31 -8.22 -21.49 -35.30
CA LYS A 31 -6.80 -21.72 -34.97
C LYS A 31 -6.61 -22.70 -33.81
N LEU A 32 -7.58 -22.75 -32.89
CA LEU A 32 -7.58 -23.68 -31.78
C LEU A 32 -7.73 -25.12 -32.24
N GLN A 33 -8.62 -25.37 -33.22
CA GLN A 33 -8.75 -26.69 -33.82
C GLN A 33 -7.42 -27.14 -34.46
N ASP A 34 -6.78 -26.27 -35.24
CA ASP A 34 -5.46 -26.55 -35.84
C ASP A 34 -4.38 -26.80 -34.77
N CYS A 35 -4.38 -26.01 -33.68
CA CYS A 35 -3.45 -26.15 -32.56
C CYS A 35 -3.61 -27.49 -31.84
N LEU A 36 -4.84 -27.97 -31.63
CA LEU A 36 -5.11 -29.25 -30.95
C LEU A 36 -4.62 -30.48 -31.74
N GLU A 37 -4.51 -30.34 -33.06
CA GLU A 37 -3.98 -31.35 -33.99
C GLU A 37 -2.45 -31.29 -34.11
N SER A 38 -1.83 -30.18 -33.70
CA SER A 38 -0.38 -29.97 -33.75
C SER A 38 0.40 -30.71 -32.65
N SER A 39 1.71 -30.88 -32.87
CA SER A 39 2.59 -31.48 -31.86
C SER A 39 2.94 -30.48 -30.74
N ALA A 40 3.23 -30.97 -29.54
CA ALA A 40 3.66 -30.11 -28.43
C ALA A 40 4.92 -29.28 -28.76
N ALA A 41 5.80 -29.81 -29.62
CA ALA A 41 6.98 -29.09 -30.11
C ALA A 41 6.61 -27.90 -31.00
N ASP A 42 5.56 -28.04 -31.83
CA ASP A 42 5.08 -26.98 -32.71
C ASP A 42 4.44 -25.85 -31.89
N VAL A 43 3.59 -26.20 -30.90
CA VAL A 43 2.99 -25.23 -29.96
C VAL A 43 4.09 -24.50 -29.19
N SER A 44 5.08 -25.23 -28.68
CA SER A 44 6.25 -24.66 -28.00
C SER A 44 7.02 -23.70 -28.90
N SER A 45 7.23 -24.06 -30.18
CA SER A 45 7.93 -23.21 -31.14
C SER A 45 7.17 -21.92 -31.40
N SER A 46 5.83 -21.99 -31.50
CA SER A 46 4.94 -20.84 -31.71
C SER A 46 5.07 -19.80 -30.60
N ILE A 47 5.12 -20.23 -29.33
CA ILE A 47 5.35 -19.32 -28.19
C ILE A 47 6.72 -18.63 -28.32
N THR A 48 7.76 -19.39 -28.65
CA THR A 48 9.12 -18.85 -28.73
C THR A 48 9.33 -17.88 -29.90
N SER A 49 8.66 -18.12 -31.04
CA SER A 49 8.78 -17.30 -32.25
C SER A 49 7.79 -16.13 -32.29
N ALA A 50 6.70 -16.16 -31.52
CA ALA A 50 5.68 -15.12 -31.52
C ALA A 50 6.27 -13.72 -31.22
N GLY A 51 5.94 -12.74 -32.05
CA GLY A 51 6.20 -11.33 -31.77
C GLY A 51 5.25 -10.79 -30.69
N ASP A 52 5.46 -9.55 -30.26
CA ASP A 52 4.66 -8.92 -29.19
C ASP A 52 3.15 -8.94 -29.49
N GLU A 53 2.74 -8.72 -30.75
CA GLU A 53 1.33 -8.68 -31.17
C GLU A 53 0.66 -10.07 -31.25
N GLU A 54 1.44 -11.13 -31.45
CA GLU A 54 0.93 -12.50 -31.61
C GLU A 54 1.06 -13.32 -30.32
N LEU A 55 1.77 -12.78 -29.32
CA LEU A 55 2.11 -13.49 -28.10
C LEU A 55 0.87 -13.88 -27.28
N GLN A 56 -0.14 -13.00 -27.20
CA GLN A 56 -1.38 -13.31 -26.48
C GLN A 56 -2.11 -14.49 -27.10
N ASP A 57 -2.32 -14.48 -28.42
CA ASP A 57 -2.98 -15.56 -29.14
C ASP A 57 -2.19 -16.88 -28.98
N ALA A 58 -0.86 -16.85 -29.11
CA ALA A 58 0.00 -18.03 -28.96
C ALA A 58 -0.06 -18.62 -27.53
N VAL A 59 -0.06 -17.78 -26.50
CA VAL A 59 -0.14 -18.19 -25.09
C VAL A 59 -1.52 -18.75 -24.76
N LEU A 60 -2.60 -18.12 -25.24
CA LEU A 60 -3.97 -18.61 -25.06
C LEU A 60 -4.17 -19.99 -25.71
N LEU A 61 -3.71 -20.15 -26.95
CA LEU A 61 -3.77 -21.42 -27.68
C LEU A 61 -2.98 -22.52 -26.96
N ALA A 62 -1.82 -22.18 -26.40
CA ALA A 62 -1.02 -23.13 -25.61
C ALA A 62 -1.69 -23.51 -24.28
N ALA A 63 -2.31 -22.56 -23.57
CA ALA A 63 -3.06 -22.85 -22.34
C ALA A 63 -4.27 -23.76 -22.65
N ALA A 64 -4.98 -23.51 -23.75
CA ALA A 64 -6.07 -24.35 -24.21
C ALA A 64 -5.61 -25.74 -24.66
N TYR A 65 -4.46 -25.83 -25.34
CA TYR A 65 -3.83 -27.10 -25.70
C TYR A 65 -3.53 -27.93 -24.46
N ILE A 66 -2.91 -27.33 -23.43
CA ILE A 66 -2.63 -28.00 -22.14
C ILE A 66 -3.94 -28.48 -21.51
N SER A 67 -4.98 -27.65 -21.47
CA SER A 67 -6.28 -28.02 -20.90
C SER A 67 -6.95 -29.19 -21.62
N SER A 68 -6.89 -29.22 -22.95
CA SER A 68 -7.49 -30.29 -23.75
C SER A 68 -6.71 -31.59 -23.64
N LYS A 69 -5.37 -31.52 -23.66
CA LYS A 69 -4.49 -32.68 -23.55
C LYS A 69 -4.32 -33.17 -22.11
N ALA A 70 -4.85 -32.46 -21.11
CA ALA A 70 -4.73 -32.82 -19.70
C ALA A 70 -5.35 -34.17 -19.31
N GLN A 71 -6.18 -34.75 -20.19
CA GLN A 71 -6.77 -36.08 -20.00
C GLN A 71 -6.11 -37.17 -20.85
N SER A 72 -5.08 -36.85 -21.63
CA SER A 72 -4.35 -37.76 -22.53
C SER A 72 -2.85 -37.82 -22.19
N ASP A 73 -2.17 -38.91 -22.55
CA ASP A 73 -0.75 -39.20 -22.25
C ASP A 73 0.26 -38.19 -22.87
N LEU A 74 0.19 -36.91 -22.50
CA LEU A 74 1.24 -35.95 -22.79
C LEU A 74 2.45 -36.30 -21.91
N GLY A 75 3.59 -36.58 -22.53
CA GLY A 75 4.80 -36.91 -21.77
C GLY A 75 5.22 -35.75 -20.88
N ASN A 76 5.56 -36.03 -19.61
CA ASN A 76 5.94 -35.00 -18.62
C ASN A 76 7.02 -34.04 -19.14
N THR A 77 7.96 -34.51 -19.96
CA THR A 77 9.02 -33.68 -20.56
C THR A 77 8.51 -32.62 -21.53
N GLN A 78 7.49 -32.94 -22.34
CA GLN A 78 6.89 -31.98 -23.28
C GLN A 78 6.07 -30.92 -22.54
N LEU A 79 5.39 -31.34 -21.46
CA LEU A 79 4.66 -30.43 -20.60
C LEU A 79 5.60 -29.48 -19.83
N GLU A 80 6.72 -29.99 -19.31
CA GLU A 80 7.78 -29.19 -18.70
C GLU A 80 8.33 -28.13 -19.64
N ASP A 81 8.61 -28.49 -20.89
CA ASP A 81 9.11 -27.57 -21.90
C ASP A 81 8.08 -26.48 -22.24
N LEU A 82 6.79 -26.84 -22.39
CA LEU A 82 5.71 -25.88 -22.61
C LEU A 82 5.54 -24.91 -21.44
N VAL A 83 5.50 -25.43 -20.21
CA VAL A 83 5.37 -24.63 -18.98
C VAL A 83 6.55 -23.67 -18.81
N ARG A 84 7.77 -24.15 -19.08
CA ARG A 84 8.98 -23.31 -19.05
C ARG A 84 8.92 -22.20 -20.09
N ASN A 85 8.42 -22.47 -21.30
CA ASN A 85 8.29 -21.47 -22.34
C ASN A 85 7.17 -20.46 -22.06
N LEU A 86 6.03 -20.91 -21.54
CA LEU A 86 4.97 -20.01 -21.03
C LEU A 86 5.54 -19.06 -19.97
N GLY A 87 6.23 -19.61 -18.96
CA GLY A 87 6.86 -18.82 -17.91
C GLY A 87 7.99 -17.90 -18.39
N GLY A 88 8.78 -18.35 -19.35
CA GLY A 88 9.93 -17.61 -19.87
C GLY A 88 9.57 -16.43 -20.76
N LYS A 89 8.54 -16.59 -21.60
CA LYS A 89 8.15 -15.61 -22.63
C LYS A 89 6.95 -14.75 -22.24
N ALA A 90 6.02 -15.27 -21.46
CA ALA A 90 4.77 -14.58 -21.14
C ALA A 90 4.83 -13.85 -19.79
N ILE A 91 5.56 -14.38 -18.80
CA ILE A 91 5.77 -13.71 -17.50
C ILE A 91 7.00 -12.79 -17.60
N VAL A 92 6.99 -11.89 -18.60
CA VAL A 92 7.97 -10.81 -18.73
C VAL A 92 7.41 -9.61 -17.98
N LEU A 93 7.72 -9.58 -16.69
CA LEU A 93 7.18 -8.59 -15.77
C LEU A 93 7.80 -7.22 -16.09
N GLY A 94 6.97 -6.17 -16.14
CA GLY A 94 7.40 -4.77 -16.25
C GLY A 94 7.54 -4.18 -17.66
N THR A 95 7.02 -4.83 -18.71
CA THR A 95 6.87 -4.16 -20.01
C THR A 95 5.62 -3.28 -19.97
N GLY A 96 5.74 -1.99 -20.29
CA GLY A 96 4.60 -1.09 -20.50
C GLY A 96 3.79 -1.42 -21.77
N GLN A 97 3.79 -2.68 -22.18
CA GLN A 97 3.06 -3.17 -23.33
C GLN A 97 1.57 -3.25 -22.99
N LYS A 98 0.74 -2.84 -23.95
CA LYS A 98 -0.71 -3.05 -23.89
C LYS A 98 -0.97 -4.56 -23.78
N GLU A 99 -1.94 -4.94 -22.93
CA GLU A 99 -2.40 -6.34 -22.76
C GLU A 99 -1.41 -7.31 -22.08
N SER A 100 -0.35 -6.79 -21.46
CA SER A 100 0.60 -7.61 -20.68
C SER A 100 -0.06 -8.40 -19.54
N ASP A 101 -1.12 -7.84 -18.94
CA ASP A 101 -1.93 -8.47 -17.89
C ASP A 101 -2.72 -9.69 -18.39
N LEU A 102 -3.33 -9.59 -19.58
CA LEU A 102 -4.07 -10.69 -20.20
C LEU A 102 -3.16 -11.82 -20.69
N ILE A 103 -1.96 -11.48 -21.19
CA ILE A 103 -0.93 -12.45 -21.56
C ILE A 103 -0.46 -13.24 -20.33
N ILE A 104 -0.18 -12.54 -19.23
CA ILE A 104 0.23 -13.16 -17.96
C ILE A 104 -0.89 -14.05 -17.40
N GLU A 105 -2.15 -13.59 -17.46
CA GLU A 105 -3.29 -14.39 -17.04
C GLU A 105 -3.38 -15.72 -17.82
N ALA A 106 -3.28 -15.68 -19.14
CA ALA A 106 -3.33 -16.88 -19.98
C ALA A 106 -2.17 -17.84 -19.66
N ALA A 107 -0.97 -17.32 -19.43
CA ALA A 107 0.19 -18.12 -19.05
C ALA A 107 0.01 -18.79 -17.68
N VAL A 108 -0.46 -18.03 -16.68
CA VAL A 108 -0.71 -18.52 -15.32
C VAL A 108 -1.82 -19.59 -15.32
N ALA A 109 -2.86 -19.43 -16.14
CA ALA A 109 -3.90 -20.43 -16.32
C ALA A 109 -3.32 -21.76 -16.86
N GLY A 110 -2.52 -21.70 -17.93
CA GLY A 110 -1.85 -22.88 -18.50
C GLY A 110 -0.94 -23.58 -17.49
N ILE A 111 -0.14 -22.82 -16.73
CA ILE A 111 0.74 -23.33 -15.66
C ILE A 111 -0.07 -24.01 -14.55
N ALA A 112 -1.19 -23.40 -14.14
CA ALA A 112 -2.03 -23.94 -13.08
C ALA A 112 -2.67 -25.27 -13.47
N ILE A 113 -3.19 -25.37 -14.69
CA ILE A 113 -3.78 -26.60 -15.23
C ILE A 113 -2.72 -27.70 -15.37
N ALA A 114 -1.53 -27.35 -15.87
CA ALA A 114 -0.42 -28.30 -15.96
C ALA A 114 -0.03 -28.85 -14.57
N SER A 115 0.03 -27.95 -13.57
CA SER A 115 0.39 -28.28 -12.19
C SER A 115 -0.67 -29.17 -11.51
N SER A 116 -1.96 -28.88 -11.70
CA SER A 116 -3.04 -29.61 -11.05
C SER A 116 -3.28 -31.00 -11.63
N THR A 117 -3.15 -31.15 -12.95
CA THR A 117 -3.61 -32.37 -13.63
C THR A 117 -2.50 -33.43 -13.77
N HIS A 118 -1.24 -33.01 -13.85
CA HIS A 118 -0.10 -33.93 -14.09
C HIS A 118 0.87 -34.02 -12.91
N SER A 119 0.54 -33.46 -11.74
CA SER A 119 1.43 -33.39 -10.57
C SER A 119 2.83 -32.86 -10.91
N LEU A 120 2.90 -31.91 -11.84
CA LEU A 120 4.14 -31.35 -12.34
C LEU A 120 4.80 -30.50 -11.25
N THR A 121 6.09 -30.75 -10.98
CA THR A 121 6.90 -29.90 -10.10
C THR A 121 7.46 -28.74 -10.91
N LEU A 122 7.10 -27.51 -10.54
CA LEU A 122 7.58 -26.31 -11.22
C LEU A 122 9.05 -26.03 -10.88
N ASP A 123 9.77 -25.45 -11.84
CA ASP A 123 11.14 -25.01 -11.64
C ASP A 123 11.21 -23.76 -10.75
N LYS A 124 12.36 -23.58 -10.12
CA LYS A 124 12.59 -22.48 -9.17
C LYS A 124 12.41 -21.10 -9.81
N ASP A 125 12.88 -20.90 -11.04
CA ASP A 125 12.78 -19.59 -11.73
C ASP A 125 11.32 -19.21 -11.97
N LEU A 126 10.51 -20.17 -12.43
CA LEU A 126 9.08 -19.96 -12.61
C LEU A 126 8.35 -19.70 -11.29
N LEU A 127 8.66 -20.44 -10.22
CA LEU A 127 8.06 -20.18 -8.91
C LEU A 127 8.37 -18.76 -8.43
N ILE A 128 9.60 -18.26 -8.64
CA ILE A 128 9.97 -16.88 -8.31
C ILE A 128 9.17 -15.88 -9.15
N LYS A 129 9.06 -16.09 -10.47
CA LYS A 129 8.26 -15.22 -11.36
C LYS A 129 6.78 -15.18 -10.94
N LEU A 130 6.20 -16.31 -10.53
CA LEU A 130 4.83 -16.37 -10.06
C LEU A 130 4.61 -15.53 -8.80
N THR A 131 5.61 -15.35 -7.92
CA THR A 131 5.46 -14.50 -6.73
C THR A 131 5.11 -13.05 -7.08
N ALA A 132 5.59 -12.56 -8.22
CA ALA A 132 5.35 -11.19 -8.68
C ALA A 132 3.99 -10.99 -9.38
N VAL A 133 3.18 -12.04 -9.51
CA VAL A 133 1.85 -12.00 -10.14
C VAL A 133 0.74 -12.08 -9.07
N THR A 134 1.09 -12.06 -7.78
CA THR A 134 0.14 -12.38 -6.70
C THR A 134 -0.70 -11.21 -6.18
N ASP A 135 -0.38 -9.96 -6.53
CA ASP A 135 -1.13 -8.78 -6.07
C ASP A 135 -2.02 -8.20 -7.18
N PRO A 136 -3.36 -8.22 -7.06
CA PRO A 136 -4.26 -7.69 -8.08
C PRO A 136 -4.14 -6.17 -8.29
N LYS A 137 -3.36 -5.46 -7.45
CA LYS A 137 -3.10 -4.02 -7.60
C LYS A 137 -1.92 -3.72 -8.53
N ASP A 138 -1.14 -4.73 -8.89
CA ASP A 138 -0.03 -4.54 -9.82
C ASP A 138 -0.56 -4.36 -11.26
N PRO A 139 0.01 -3.42 -12.04
CA PRO A 139 -0.53 -3.04 -13.34
C PRO A 139 -0.38 -4.11 -14.43
N TRP A 140 0.45 -5.13 -14.20
CA TRP A 140 0.71 -6.23 -15.15
C TRP A 140 -0.06 -7.52 -14.79
N THR A 141 -1.02 -7.47 -13.88
CA THR A 141 -1.79 -8.67 -13.48
C THR A 141 -3.27 -8.38 -13.33
N THR A 142 -4.08 -9.39 -13.64
CA THR A 142 -5.52 -9.37 -13.38
C THR A 142 -5.83 -9.98 -12.00
N SER A 143 -7.05 -9.76 -11.50
CA SER A 143 -7.51 -10.39 -10.25
C SER A 143 -7.59 -11.91 -10.35
N VAL A 144 -7.90 -12.43 -11.55
CA VAL A 144 -7.96 -13.88 -11.82
C VAL A 144 -6.55 -14.46 -11.79
N ALA A 145 -5.61 -13.86 -12.53
CA ALA A 145 -4.22 -14.26 -12.55
C ALA A 145 -3.61 -14.28 -11.13
N ALA A 146 -3.87 -13.25 -10.33
CA ALA A 146 -3.36 -13.15 -8.96
C ALA A 146 -3.89 -14.25 -8.03
N SER A 147 -5.18 -14.57 -8.12
CA SER A 147 -5.80 -15.67 -7.38
C SER A 147 -5.22 -17.02 -7.79
N VAL A 148 -5.09 -17.25 -9.11
CA VAL A 148 -4.55 -18.51 -9.64
C VAL A 148 -3.08 -18.68 -9.29
N ALA A 149 -2.23 -17.65 -9.45
CA ALA A 149 -0.82 -17.69 -9.09
C ALA A 149 -0.63 -18.01 -7.61
N SER A 150 -1.42 -17.37 -6.73
CA SER A 150 -1.38 -17.64 -5.29
C SER A 150 -1.74 -19.09 -4.96
N ARG A 151 -2.75 -19.66 -5.66
CA ARG A 151 -3.14 -21.07 -5.50
C ARG A 151 -2.03 -22.02 -5.96
N VAL A 152 -1.39 -21.75 -7.10
CA VAL A 152 -0.28 -22.57 -7.62
C VAL A 152 0.90 -22.56 -6.64
N LEU A 153 1.28 -21.38 -6.14
CA LEU A 153 2.37 -21.26 -5.15
C LEU A 153 2.08 -22.05 -3.87
N ALA A 154 0.84 -21.98 -3.35
CA ALA A 154 0.44 -22.71 -2.15
C ALA A 154 0.42 -24.25 -2.36
N GLN A 155 0.15 -24.71 -3.58
CA GLN A 155 0.20 -26.13 -3.93
C GLN A 155 1.64 -26.65 -4.09
N GLN A 156 2.52 -25.84 -4.68
CA GLN A 156 3.90 -26.24 -5.01
C GLN A 156 4.87 -26.09 -3.83
N ILE A 157 4.61 -25.14 -2.94
CA ILE A 157 5.49 -24.82 -1.81
C ILE A 157 4.83 -25.26 -0.52
N SER A 158 5.26 -26.40 0.02
CA SER A 158 4.82 -26.85 1.34
C SER A 158 5.25 -25.90 2.45
N ALA A 159 4.50 -25.88 3.56
CA ALA A 159 4.81 -25.03 4.72
C ALA A 159 6.22 -25.25 5.28
N GLU A 160 6.76 -26.48 5.16
CA GLU A 160 8.12 -26.83 5.60
C GLU A 160 9.21 -26.26 4.67
N ARG A 161 8.94 -26.17 3.36
CA ARG A 161 9.91 -25.65 2.37
C ARG A 161 9.86 -24.12 2.25
N LEU A 162 8.75 -23.52 2.66
CA LEU A 162 8.51 -22.08 2.53
C LEU A 162 9.61 -21.19 3.15
N PRO A 163 10.11 -21.42 4.38
CA PRO A 163 11.19 -20.60 4.93
C PRO A 163 12.46 -20.63 4.08
N GLY A 164 12.85 -21.83 3.62
CA GLY A 164 14.03 -22.01 2.76
C GLY A 164 13.87 -21.38 1.38
N PHE A 165 12.66 -21.45 0.81
CA PHE A 165 12.34 -20.79 -0.46
C PHE A 165 12.43 -19.26 -0.33
N ILE A 166 11.88 -18.68 0.74
CA ILE A 166 11.98 -17.24 0.98
C ILE A 166 13.44 -16.82 1.21
N ALA A 167 14.14 -17.47 2.14
CA ALA A 167 15.48 -17.06 2.55
C ALA A 167 16.54 -17.30 1.46
N ASN A 168 16.62 -18.53 0.96
CA ASN A 168 17.72 -18.95 0.08
C ASN A 168 17.40 -18.60 -1.38
N ASP A 169 16.18 -18.94 -1.83
CA ASP A 169 15.82 -18.83 -3.23
C ASP A 169 15.49 -17.38 -3.62
N ILE A 170 14.62 -16.72 -2.86
CA ILE A 170 14.23 -15.35 -3.15
C ILE A 170 15.27 -14.35 -2.63
N LEU A 171 15.48 -14.26 -1.32
CA LEU A 171 16.25 -13.16 -0.75
C LEU A 171 17.73 -13.27 -1.08
N GLU A 172 18.34 -14.44 -0.85
CA GLU A 172 19.78 -14.60 -1.04
C GLU A 172 20.20 -14.80 -2.50
N SER A 173 19.56 -15.71 -3.24
CA SER A 173 20.02 -16.03 -4.59
C SER A 173 19.51 -15.07 -5.67
N THR A 174 18.36 -14.42 -5.42
CA THR A 174 17.67 -13.64 -6.45
C THR A 174 17.73 -12.13 -6.17
N LEU A 175 17.29 -11.68 -5.00
CA LEU A 175 17.19 -10.25 -4.70
C LEU A 175 18.53 -9.64 -4.27
N LYS A 176 19.26 -10.27 -3.35
CA LYS A 176 20.54 -9.75 -2.84
C LYS A 176 21.53 -9.33 -3.94
N PRO A 177 21.75 -10.09 -5.03
CA PRO A 177 22.61 -9.65 -6.13
C PRO A 177 22.17 -8.35 -6.82
N LEU A 178 20.87 -8.06 -6.85
CA LEU A 178 20.33 -6.84 -7.48
C LEU A 178 20.61 -5.58 -6.66
N PHE A 179 20.64 -5.72 -5.33
CA PHE A 179 20.81 -4.61 -4.39
C PHE A 179 22.23 -4.49 -3.82
N THR A 180 23.09 -5.48 -4.07
CA THR A 180 24.51 -5.41 -3.75
C THR A 180 25.21 -4.55 -4.81
N LYS A 181 25.35 -3.25 -4.57
CA LYS A 181 26.07 -2.34 -5.48
C LYS A 181 27.45 -2.93 -5.83
N PRO A 182 27.83 -3.08 -7.11
CA PRO A 182 29.23 -3.27 -7.47
C PRO A 182 29.96 -1.96 -7.18
N SER A 183 30.47 -1.81 -5.96
CA SER A 183 31.21 -0.62 -5.56
C SER A 183 32.59 -0.63 -6.23
N SER A 184 32.85 0.30 -7.14
CA SER A 184 34.20 0.59 -7.66
C SER A 184 35.18 1.04 -6.56
N ARG A 185 34.67 1.30 -5.35
CA ARG A 185 35.40 1.75 -4.17
C ARG A 185 35.97 0.58 -3.34
N ILE A 186 35.57 -0.66 -3.62
CA ILE A 186 35.93 -1.84 -2.81
C ILE A 186 36.36 -2.98 -3.75
N THR A 187 37.56 -3.50 -3.55
CA THR A 187 38.02 -4.69 -4.29
C THR A 187 37.21 -5.92 -3.85
N ALA A 188 37.21 -7.00 -4.66
CA ALA A 188 36.53 -8.27 -4.32
C ALA A 188 36.95 -8.89 -2.96
N SER A 189 38.00 -8.35 -2.31
CA SER A 189 38.46 -8.71 -0.96
C SER A 189 37.89 -7.84 0.18
N GLY A 190 37.02 -6.87 -0.10
CA GLY A 190 36.46 -5.97 0.92
C GLY A 190 37.37 -4.79 1.31
N ARG A 191 38.55 -4.65 0.70
CA ARG A 191 39.46 -3.52 0.96
C ARG A 191 39.13 -2.30 0.10
N PRO A 192 39.20 -1.07 0.65
CA PRO A 192 39.10 0.16 -0.14
C PRO A 192 40.13 0.16 -1.28
N SER A 193 39.68 0.44 -2.51
CA SER A 193 40.60 0.55 -3.65
C SER A 193 41.52 1.77 -3.46
N GLN A 194 42.83 1.53 -3.28
CA GLN A 194 43.84 2.57 -3.01
C GLN A 194 44.08 3.54 -4.18
N TYR A 195 43.55 3.22 -5.36
CA TYR A 195 43.53 4.12 -6.51
C TYR A 195 42.10 4.65 -6.68
N ALA A 196 41.79 5.75 -6.02
CA ALA A 196 40.76 6.64 -6.53
C ALA A 196 41.31 7.18 -7.86
N THR A 197 40.95 6.55 -8.99
CA THR A 197 41.10 7.21 -10.29
C THR A 197 40.39 8.54 -10.15
N VAL A 198 41.18 9.62 -10.18
CA VAL A 198 40.70 10.99 -10.16
C VAL A 198 39.51 11.07 -11.10
N ASP A 199 38.37 11.46 -10.54
CA ASP A 199 37.10 11.52 -11.24
C ASP A 199 37.23 12.58 -12.33
N ASP A 200 37.51 12.11 -13.55
CA ASP A 200 37.48 12.94 -14.74
C ASP A 200 36.03 13.38 -14.91
N ARG A 201 35.75 14.65 -14.59
CA ARG A 201 34.43 15.30 -14.70
C ARG A 201 33.87 15.30 -16.13
N SER A 202 34.59 14.73 -17.10
CA SER A 202 34.15 14.46 -18.46
C SER A 202 33.56 13.06 -18.68
N ARG A 203 33.48 12.20 -17.64
CA ARG A 203 32.68 10.97 -17.73
C ARG A 203 31.21 11.36 -17.78
N THR A 204 30.68 11.33 -19.00
CA THR A 204 29.27 11.16 -19.34
C THR A 204 28.55 10.44 -18.21
N PHE A 205 27.42 10.97 -17.76
CA PHE A 205 26.46 10.30 -16.89
C PHE A 205 26.25 8.88 -17.40
N SER A 206 27.04 7.93 -16.92
CA SER A 206 26.84 6.53 -17.20
C SER A 206 25.65 6.22 -16.32
N GLU A 207 24.45 6.26 -16.91
CA GLU A 207 23.22 5.81 -16.27
C GLU A 207 23.57 4.56 -15.49
N VAL A 208 23.61 4.69 -14.16
CA VAL A 208 23.73 3.55 -13.29
C VAL A 208 22.45 2.79 -13.58
N GLN A 209 22.51 1.74 -14.41
CA GLN A 209 21.34 0.97 -14.76
C GLN A 209 20.70 0.53 -13.45
N SER A 210 19.56 1.14 -13.16
CA SER A 210 18.81 0.89 -11.94
C SER A 210 18.42 -0.58 -11.96
N TRP A 211 18.44 -1.23 -10.80
CA TRP A 211 17.99 -2.61 -10.65
C TRP A 211 16.59 -2.82 -11.28
N ARG A 212 15.77 -1.76 -11.37
CA ARG A 212 14.47 -1.74 -12.07
C ARG A 212 14.52 -2.16 -13.51
N SER A 213 15.54 -1.73 -14.27
CA SER A 213 15.68 -2.11 -15.67
C SER A 213 15.91 -3.61 -15.83
N LYS A 214 16.51 -4.24 -14.82
CA LYS A 214 16.86 -5.67 -14.81
C LYS A 214 15.80 -6.54 -14.12
N ALA A 215 15.09 -5.99 -13.15
CA ALA A 215 14.17 -6.70 -12.28
C ALA A 215 13.03 -5.77 -11.79
N PRO A 216 12.13 -5.33 -12.70
CA PRO A 216 10.98 -4.50 -12.33
C PRO A 216 10.01 -5.23 -11.37
N TRP A 217 10.04 -6.55 -11.36
CA TRP A 217 9.26 -7.43 -10.49
C TRP A 217 9.80 -7.55 -9.06
N ALA A 218 11.00 -7.05 -8.77
CA ALA A 218 11.63 -7.24 -7.46
C ALA A 218 10.77 -6.67 -6.32
N GLU A 219 10.03 -5.59 -6.57
CA GLU A 219 9.08 -4.98 -5.61
C GLU A 219 7.94 -5.94 -5.23
N ALA A 220 7.29 -6.55 -6.24
CA ALA A 220 6.19 -7.47 -6.01
C ALA A 220 6.68 -8.75 -5.33
N THR A 221 7.85 -9.27 -5.73
CA THR A 221 8.45 -10.45 -5.11
C THR A 221 8.81 -10.21 -3.64
N ILE A 222 9.40 -9.06 -3.27
CA ILE A 222 9.70 -8.78 -1.86
C ILE A 222 8.41 -8.56 -1.05
N GLN A 223 7.41 -7.91 -1.63
CA GLN A 223 6.11 -7.73 -0.99
C GLN A 223 5.45 -9.09 -0.73
N TRP A 224 5.45 -10.00 -1.70
CA TRP A 224 4.97 -11.38 -1.51
C TRP A 224 5.74 -12.11 -0.41
N ALA A 225 7.07 -12.02 -0.42
CA ALA A 225 7.92 -12.67 0.59
C ALA A 225 7.58 -12.17 2.01
N ILE A 226 7.37 -10.88 2.20
CA ILE A 226 6.98 -10.29 3.49
C ILE A 226 5.56 -10.71 3.88
N ASN A 227 4.61 -10.65 2.94
CA ASN A 227 3.21 -11.03 3.17
C ASN A 227 3.04 -12.51 3.51
N THR A 228 3.90 -13.36 2.98
CA THR A 228 3.88 -14.81 3.20
C THR A 228 4.71 -15.22 4.43
N SER A 229 5.67 -14.39 4.84
CA SER A 229 6.49 -14.66 6.02
C SER A 229 5.68 -14.63 7.32
N THR A 230 6.05 -15.52 8.24
CA THR A 230 5.57 -15.53 9.63
C THR A 230 6.61 -14.90 10.56
N ALA A 231 6.22 -14.56 11.80
CA ALA A 231 7.15 -13.98 12.77
C ALA A 231 8.42 -14.82 13.01
N PRO A 232 8.39 -16.17 13.06
CA PRO A 232 9.59 -17.00 13.12
C PRO A 232 10.52 -16.86 11.91
N ILE A 233 9.97 -16.83 10.69
CA ILE A 233 10.76 -16.67 9.45
C ILE A 233 11.49 -15.31 9.46
N ILE A 234 10.77 -14.24 9.80
CA ILE A 234 11.38 -12.92 9.95
C ILE A 234 12.42 -12.94 11.06
N LYS A 235 12.13 -13.59 12.19
CA LYS A 235 13.07 -13.67 13.32
C LYS A 235 14.43 -14.24 12.90
N GLU A 236 14.40 -15.27 12.07
CA GLU A 236 15.59 -15.98 11.62
C GLU A 236 16.31 -15.26 10.47
N HIS A 237 15.56 -14.73 9.51
CA HIS A 237 16.11 -14.26 8.24
C HIS A 237 16.00 -12.75 8.01
N TRP A 238 15.60 -11.95 9.00
CA TRP A 238 15.48 -10.48 8.87
C TRP A 238 16.67 -9.79 8.20
N PRO A 239 17.96 -10.17 8.38
CA PRO A 239 19.06 -9.45 7.75
C PRO A 239 19.03 -9.48 6.23
N LEU A 240 18.38 -10.49 5.63
CA LEU A 240 18.25 -10.63 4.18
C LEU A 240 17.16 -9.72 3.58
N PHE A 241 16.16 -9.32 4.38
CA PHE A 241 15.13 -8.36 3.96
C PHE A 241 15.66 -6.92 3.95
N MET A 242 16.57 -6.60 4.87
CA MET A 242 17.04 -5.23 5.11
C MET A 242 17.58 -4.51 3.87
N PRO A 243 18.50 -5.09 3.05
CA PRO A 243 19.05 -4.37 1.91
C PRO A 243 17.99 -4.01 0.87
N VAL A 244 17.01 -4.90 0.67
CA VAL A 244 15.92 -4.69 -0.27
C VAL A 244 14.98 -3.60 0.23
N LEU A 245 14.51 -3.72 1.48
CA LEU A 245 13.59 -2.75 2.09
C LEU A 245 14.19 -1.34 2.14
N LEU A 246 15.46 -1.21 2.54
CA LEU A 246 16.13 0.08 2.58
C LEU A 246 16.33 0.64 1.16
N ALA A 247 16.72 -0.18 0.19
CA ALA A 247 16.88 0.27 -1.19
C ALA A 247 15.56 0.79 -1.81
N LEU A 248 14.41 0.19 -1.46
CA LEU A 248 13.11 0.69 -1.90
C LEU A 248 12.76 2.04 -1.26
N VAL A 249 12.97 2.19 0.05
CA VAL A 249 12.65 3.43 0.79
C VAL A 249 13.60 4.58 0.44
N GLU A 250 14.85 4.27 0.13
CA GLU A 250 15.88 5.25 -0.26
C GLU A 250 15.82 5.61 -1.75
N ASP A 251 14.91 5.03 -2.52
CA ASP A 251 14.88 5.20 -3.97
C ASP A 251 14.56 6.62 -4.45
N GLU A 252 14.94 6.99 -5.68
CA GLU A 252 14.64 8.30 -6.25
C GLU A 252 13.15 8.47 -6.64
N SER A 253 12.46 7.40 -7.06
CA SER A 253 11.04 7.44 -7.42
C SER A 253 10.15 7.42 -6.18
N ILE A 254 9.22 8.38 -6.11
CA ILE A 254 8.25 8.51 -5.02
C ILE A 254 7.31 7.30 -4.96
N GLU A 255 6.91 6.76 -6.11
CA GLU A 255 6.05 5.59 -6.21
C GLU A 255 6.73 4.37 -5.58
N VAL A 256 8.02 4.17 -5.89
CA VAL A 256 8.82 3.08 -5.33
C VAL A 256 9.03 3.27 -3.84
N LYS A 257 9.39 4.49 -3.41
CA LYS A 257 9.50 4.80 -1.98
C LYS A 257 8.20 4.48 -1.24
N ALA A 258 7.05 4.89 -1.77
CA ALA A 258 5.75 4.67 -1.16
C ALA A 258 5.40 3.18 -1.06
N LYS A 259 5.71 2.38 -2.08
CA LYS A 259 5.59 0.91 -2.01
C LYS A 259 6.55 0.32 -0.97
N GLY A 260 7.81 0.75 -0.97
CA GLY A 260 8.82 0.35 0.01
C GLY A 260 8.37 0.61 1.45
N LEU A 261 7.78 1.78 1.72
CA LEU A 261 7.20 2.12 3.02
C LEU A 261 6.02 1.23 3.38
N LYS A 262 5.11 0.91 2.44
CA LYS A 262 4.01 -0.03 2.68
C LYS A 262 4.53 -1.43 3.02
N SER A 263 5.51 -1.94 2.27
CA SER A 263 6.16 -3.21 2.56
C SER A 263 6.87 -3.19 3.92
N LEU A 264 7.51 -2.06 4.26
CA LEU A 264 8.17 -1.85 5.53
C LEU A 264 7.17 -1.87 6.71
N THR A 265 5.99 -1.27 6.58
CA THR A 265 4.95 -1.33 7.61
C THR A 265 4.54 -2.78 7.91
N VAL A 266 4.30 -3.59 6.87
CA VAL A 266 3.95 -5.01 7.04
C VAL A 266 5.10 -5.80 7.66
N PHE A 267 6.34 -5.50 7.25
CA PHE A 267 7.53 -6.13 7.84
C PHE A 267 7.64 -5.82 9.33
N VAL A 268 7.48 -4.54 9.72
CA VAL A 268 7.54 -4.10 11.12
C VAL A 268 6.45 -4.77 11.96
N GLU A 269 5.24 -4.92 11.41
CA GLU A 269 4.13 -5.59 12.08
C GLU A 269 4.41 -7.05 12.43
N LYS A 270 5.08 -7.77 11.53
CA LYS A 270 5.40 -9.19 11.71
C LYS A 270 6.73 -9.41 12.42
N CYS A 271 7.56 -8.38 12.53
CA CYS A 271 8.87 -8.47 13.15
C CYS A 271 8.75 -8.51 14.68
N PRO A 272 9.37 -9.50 15.37
CA PRO A 272 9.37 -9.54 16.82
C PRO A 272 9.96 -8.27 17.43
N ALA A 273 9.31 -7.71 18.46
CA ALA A 273 9.75 -6.47 19.11
C ALA A 273 11.22 -6.52 19.61
N GLN A 274 11.68 -7.69 20.07
CA GLN A 274 13.08 -7.93 20.46
C GLN A 274 14.07 -7.60 19.32
N ILE A 275 13.72 -7.93 18.08
CA ILE A 275 14.58 -7.64 16.92
C ILE A 275 14.55 -6.15 16.61
N LEU A 276 13.38 -5.52 16.66
CA LEU A 276 13.25 -4.09 16.41
C LEU A 276 14.04 -3.25 17.44
N GLN A 277 14.02 -3.65 18.71
CA GLN A 277 14.67 -2.91 19.80
C GLN A 277 16.12 -3.34 20.05
N ASP A 278 16.36 -4.62 20.35
CA ASP A 278 17.66 -5.09 20.85
C ASP A 278 18.73 -5.06 19.76
N ARG A 279 18.33 -5.23 18.49
CA ARG A 279 19.24 -5.16 17.34
C ARG A 279 19.31 -3.76 16.71
N GLY A 280 18.58 -2.78 17.24
CA GLY A 280 18.58 -1.41 16.76
C GLY A 280 17.96 -1.20 15.37
N ILE A 281 17.29 -2.20 14.81
CA ILE A 281 16.71 -2.13 13.45
C ILE A 281 15.55 -1.13 13.39
N GLY A 282 14.74 -1.06 14.45
CA GLY A 282 13.66 -0.08 14.53
C GLY A 282 14.17 1.36 14.44
N ARG A 283 15.37 1.63 14.96
CA ARG A 283 16.04 2.92 14.81
C ARG A 283 16.48 3.17 13.38
N VAL A 284 17.05 2.17 12.68
CA VAL A 284 17.42 2.31 11.26
C VAL A 284 16.21 2.67 10.41
N PHE A 285 15.09 1.99 10.62
CA PHE A 285 13.83 2.31 9.93
C PHE A 285 13.32 3.71 10.28
N ALA A 286 13.35 4.10 11.56
CA ALA A 286 12.98 5.46 11.95
C ALA A 286 13.88 6.51 11.28
N ASP A 287 15.20 6.29 11.24
CA ASP A 287 16.19 7.22 10.69
C ASP A 287 16.01 7.44 9.18
N VAL A 288 15.60 6.40 8.42
CA VAL A 288 15.28 6.55 6.98
C VAL A 288 13.87 7.09 6.73
N THR A 289 12.91 6.87 7.63
CA THR A 289 11.51 7.29 7.43
C THR A 289 11.24 8.72 7.93
N PHE A 290 11.84 9.17 9.02
CA PHE A 290 11.60 10.52 9.55
C PHE A 290 11.85 11.64 8.53
N PRO A 291 12.90 11.62 7.69
CA PRO A 291 13.07 12.64 6.66
C PRO A 291 11.90 12.71 5.66
N LEU A 292 11.21 11.59 5.43
CA LEU A 292 10.16 11.47 4.43
C LEU A 292 8.85 12.16 4.84
N VAL A 293 8.64 12.41 6.14
CA VAL A 293 7.44 13.15 6.60
C VAL A 293 7.52 14.66 6.30
N LEU A 294 8.67 15.12 5.80
CA LEU A 294 8.91 16.51 5.38
C LEU A 294 9.08 16.64 3.86
N TYR A 295 8.66 15.62 3.09
CA TYR A 295 8.48 15.73 1.65
C TYR A 295 7.20 16.55 1.40
N LEU A 296 7.39 17.86 1.28
CA LEU A 296 6.32 18.86 1.24
C LEU A 296 6.38 19.67 -0.07
N PRO A 297 5.24 20.28 -0.48
CA PRO A 297 5.08 21.09 -1.70
C PRO A 297 6.15 22.16 -2.01
N SER A 298 6.89 22.63 -1.01
CA SER A 298 8.00 23.57 -1.22
C SER A 298 9.15 23.00 -2.06
N VAL A 299 9.31 21.68 -2.08
CA VAL A 299 10.41 20.98 -2.78
C VAL A 299 9.89 19.77 -3.57
N THR A 300 8.85 19.10 -3.09
CA THR A 300 8.24 17.92 -3.69
C THR A 300 6.83 18.28 -4.15
N PRO A 301 6.39 18.00 -5.40
CA PRO A 301 5.03 18.28 -5.85
C PRO A 301 3.94 17.79 -4.88
N GLU A 302 2.78 18.45 -4.88
CA GLU A 302 1.70 18.13 -3.92
C GLU A 302 1.24 16.67 -4.03
N ASP A 303 1.02 16.16 -5.25
CA ASP A 303 0.56 14.78 -5.46
C ASP A 303 1.59 13.73 -5.01
N GLU A 304 2.88 14.02 -5.22
CA GLU A 304 3.99 13.19 -4.74
C GLU A 304 4.10 13.22 -3.21
N SER A 305 3.93 14.41 -2.62
CA SER A 305 3.89 14.59 -1.16
C SER A 305 2.76 13.77 -0.54
N ILE A 306 1.55 13.80 -1.11
CA ILE A 306 0.41 13.01 -0.61
C ILE A 306 0.71 11.51 -0.70
N THR A 307 1.31 11.07 -1.82
CA THR A 307 1.69 9.67 -2.06
C THR A 307 2.65 9.13 -0.98
N ILE A 308 3.59 9.94 -0.51
CA ILE A 308 4.63 9.50 0.44
C ILE A 308 4.27 9.72 1.91
N LEU A 309 3.62 10.83 2.26
CA LEU A 309 3.37 11.21 3.65
C LEU A 309 2.56 10.15 4.40
N GLY A 310 1.47 9.67 3.79
CA GLY A 310 0.60 8.66 4.39
C GLY A 310 1.37 7.41 4.84
N PRO A 311 2.02 6.69 3.90
CA PRO A 311 2.85 5.53 4.20
C PRO A 311 3.99 5.82 5.20
N ALA A 312 4.63 7.00 5.13
CA ALA A 312 5.72 7.34 6.04
C ALA A 312 5.23 7.43 7.51
N TYR A 313 4.10 8.10 7.73
CA TYR A 313 3.49 8.14 9.06
C TYR A 313 3.05 6.74 9.53
N ASP A 314 2.54 5.89 8.64
CA ASP A 314 2.12 4.53 9.00
C ASP A 314 3.28 3.68 9.51
N VAL A 315 4.46 3.76 8.87
CA VAL A 315 5.67 3.10 9.36
C VAL A 315 6.06 3.63 10.75
N LEU A 316 6.08 4.95 10.94
CA LEU A 316 6.48 5.56 12.21
C LEU A 316 5.52 5.22 13.36
N ILE A 317 4.21 5.26 13.10
CA ILE A 317 3.18 4.87 14.07
C ILE A 317 3.38 3.39 14.44
N LYS A 318 3.56 2.51 13.44
CA LYS A 318 3.76 1.08 13.71
C LYS A 318 5.03 0.79 14.51
N LEU A 319 6.14 1.48 14.20
CA LEU A 319 7.38 1.38 14.97
C LEU A 319 7.18 1.80 16.43
N ALA A 320 6.44 2.89 16.66
CA ALA A 320 6.12 3.37 18.00
C ALA A 320 5.24 2.35 18.77
N GLU A 321 4.24 1.76 18.12
CA GLU A 321 3.40 0.72 18.73
C GLU A 321 4.19 -0.53 19.11
N CYS A 322 5.13 -0.95 18.26
CA CYS A 322 6.04 -2.07 18.54
C CYS A 322 7.04 -1.77 19.67
N THR A 323 7.10 -0.52 20.17
CA THR A 323 8.03 -0.13 21.24
C THR A 323 7.57 -0.60 22.64
N GLY A 324 6.37 -1.15 22.77
CA GLY A 324 5.86 -1.77 23.99
C GLY A 324 4.55 -1.15 24.47
N SER A 325 4.24 -1.28 25.77
CA SER A 325 2.99 -0.78 26.35
C SER A 325 2.88 0.76 26.27
N PRO A 326 1.67 1.33 26.31
CA PRO A 326 1.46 2.79 26.28
C PRO A 326 2.19 3.56 27.40
N GLU A 327 2.51 2.90 28.50
CA GLU A 327 3.25 3.47 29.64
C GLU A 327 4.75 3.58 29.38
N ASN A 328 5.29 2.89 28.36
CA ASN A 328 6.71 2.94 28.04
C ASN A 328 7.14 4.39 27.70
N PRO A 329 8.12 4.98 28.42
CA PRO A 329 8.60 6.33 28.15
C PRO A 329 9.20 6.49 26.75
N GLU A 330 9.85 5.46 26.20
CA GLU A 330 10.45 5.50 24.87
C GLU A 330 9.37 5.54 23.77
N ARG A 331 8.29 4.76 23.93
CA ARG A 331 7.12 4.83 23.05
C ARG A 331 6.51 6.23 23.05
N ARG A 332 6.38 6.84 24.23
CA ARG A 332 5.84 8.20 24.39
C ARG A 332 6.72 9.25 23.73
N ARG A 333 8.05 9.16 23.92
CA ARG A 333 9.03 10.04 23.25
C ARG A 333 8.98 9.89 21.73
N PHE A 334 8.78 8.68 21.24
CA PHE A 334 8.66 8.44 19.80
C PHE A 334 7.42 9.13 19.22
N PHE A 335 6.25 8.98 19.84
CA PHE A 335 5.04 9.69 19.38
C PHE A 335 5.16 11.22 19.53
N ASP A 336 5.83 11.71 20.56
CA ASP A 336 6.13 13.14 20.67
C ASP A 336 6.94 13.64 19.50
N LYS A 337 7.93 12.85 19.07
CA LYS A 337 8.75 13.15 17.91
C LYS A 337 7.92 13.17 16.62
N ILE A 338 7.01 12.20 16.44
CA ILE A 338 6.09 12.18 15.29
C ILE A 338 5.24 13.45 15.24
N LEU A 339 4.69 13.90 16.38
CA LEU A 339 3.89 15.12 16.43
C LEU A 339 4.74 16.38 16.20
N ARG A 340 5.87 16.52 16.90
CA ARG A 340 6.70 17.74 16.87
C ARG A 340 7.48 17.88 15.57
N ASP A 341 8.25 16.87 15.23
CA ASP A 341 9.20 16.91 14.10
C ASP A 341 8.52 16.53 12.79
N GLY A 342 7.36 15.88 12.85
CA GLY A 342 6.56 15.50 11.68
C GLY A 342 5.36 16.41 11.48
N VAL A 343 4.30 16.21 12.27
CA VAL A 343 3.00 16.85 12.03
C VAL A 343 3.08 18.37 12.14
N PHE A 344 3.57 18.89 13.27
CA PHE A 344 3.57 20.33 13.53
C PHE A 344 4.55 21.08 12.63
N ALA A 345 5.74 20.49 12.40
CA ALA A 345 6.68 21.00 11.42
C ALA A 345 6.08 21.01 10.00
N GLY A 346 5.46 19.90 9.59
CA GLY A 346 4.79 19.78 8.29
C GLY A 346 3.65 20.78 8.11
N TYR A 347 2.81 20.94 9.14
CA TYR A 347 1.73 21.93 9.14
C TYR A 347 2.28 23.35 9.02
N HIS A 348 3.35 23.69 9.75
CA HIS A 348 3.96 25.01 9.68
C HIS A 348 4.48 25.37 8.27
N HIS A 349 4.98 24.38 7.52
CA HIS A 349 5.53 24.60 6.18
C HIS A 349 4.52 24.42 5.04
N ALA A 350 3.41 23.72 5.29
CA ALA A 350 2.43 23.36 4.27
C ALA A 350 0.97 23.71 4.65
N SER A 351 0.74 24.66 5.56
CA SER A 351 -0.59 25.08 6.01
C SER A 351 -1.46 25.67 4.89
N GLN A 352 -0.87 26.07 3.77
CA GLN A 352 -1.57 26.55 2.58
C GLN A 352 -2.07 25.43 1.65
N TYR A 353 -1.67 24.17 1.89
CA TYR A 353 -2.03 23.03 1.05
C TYR A 353 -3.09 22.17 1.73
N THR A 354 -4.36 22.43 1.42
CA THR A 354 -5.51 21.81 2.10
C THR A 354 -5.52 20.29 2.01
N ARG A 355 -5.04 19.70 0.90
CA ARG A 355 -4.94 18.24 0.73
C ARG A 355 -3.83 17.63 1.60
N ILE A 356 -2.72 18.36 1.82
CA ILE A 356 -1.65 17.94 2.74
C ILE A 356 -2.14 18.03 4.19
N ILE A 357 -2.84 19.11 4.55
CA ILE A 357 -3.44 19.28 5.89
C ILE A 357 -4.36 18.10 6.22
N LYS A 358 -5.21 17.66 5.27
CA LYS A 358 -6.06 16.47 5.43
C LYS A 358 -5.24 15.27 5.90
N VAL A 359 -4.14 14.95 5.20
CA VAL A 359 -3.28 13.81 5.55
C VAL A 359 -2.65 14.00 6.93
N LEU A 360 -2.10 15.18 7.22
CA LEU A 360 -1.47 15.48 8.51
C LEU A 360 -2.46 15.31 9.67
N VAL A 361 -3.67 15.86 9.54
CA VAL A 361 -4.72 15.80 10.56
C VAL A 361 -5.21 14.37 10.76
N GLN A 362 -5.40 13.59 9.69
CA GLN A 362 -5.77 12.17 9.79
C GLN A 362 -4.70 11.37 10.56
N LYS A 363 -3.42 11.59 10.26
CA LYS A 363 -2.32 10.93 10.97
C LYS A 363 -2.17 11.45 12.41
N THR A 364 -2.48 12.72 12.66
CA THR A 364 -2.51 13.30 14.01
C THR A 364 -3.55 12.60 14.89
N ALA A 365 -4.76 12.39 14.37
CA ALA A 365 -5.82 11.68 15.10
C ALA A 365 -5.39 10.24 15.45
N ALA A 366 -4.77 9.53 14.50
CA ALA A 366 -4.21 8.20 14.74
C ALA A 366 -3.15 8.22 15.85
N VAL A 367 -2.18 9.15 15.78
CA VAL A 367 -1.13 9.29 16.80
C VAL A 367 -1.70 9.59 18.18
N ILE A 368 -2.68 10.50 18.29
CA ILE A 368 -3.32 10.85 19.57
C ILE A 368 -4.06 9.65 20.16
N ASN A 369 -4.79 8.89 19.35
CA ASN A 369 -5.46 7.68 19.80
C ASN A 369 -4.45 6.63 20.32
N CYS A 370 -3.28 6.51 19.69
CA CYS A 370 -2.21 5.62 20.16
C CYS A 370 -1.50 6.14 21.42
N MET A 371 -1.47 7.46 21.65
CA MET A 371 -0.92 8.10 22.85
C MET A 371 -1.88 8.08 24.05
N GLY A 372 -3.20 8.11 23.82
CA GLY A 372 -4.19 8.23 24.87
C GLY A 372 -4.03 9.53 25.67
N ILE A 373 -4.16 9.43 27.00
CA ILE A 373 -4.06 10.56 27.93
C ILE A 373 -2.74 11.34 27.85
N TYR A 374 -1.67 10.72 27.34
CA TYR A 374 -0.38 11.38 27.18
C TYR A 374 -0.38 12.46 26.07
N SER A 375 -1.43 12.52 25.25
CA SER A 375 -1.63 13.59 24.27
C SER A 375 -1.92 14.97 24.89
N ILE A 376 -2.34 15.03 26.18
CA ILE A 376 -2.73 16.28 26.87
C ILE A 376 -1.66 17.38 26.78
N LYS A 377 -0.37 17.03 26.84
CA LYS A 377 0.74 18.02 26.75
C LYS A 377 0.81 18.75 25.40
N HIS A 378 0.17 18.22 24.36
CA HIS A 378 0.09 18.84 23.04
C HIS A 378 -1.28 19.52 22.80
N LEU A 379 -2.19 19.48 23.78
CA LEU A 379 -3.58 19.95 23.64
C LEU A 379 -3.66 21.37 23.08
N SER A 380 -2.88 22.31 23.63
CA SER A 380 -2.90 23.71 23.17
C SER A 380 -2.51 23.84 21.70
N THR A 381 -1.44 23.17 21.26
CA THR A 381 -1.00 23.17 19.86
C THR A 381 -2.03 22.51 18.94
N LEU A 382 -2.62 21.40 19.38
CA LEU A 382 -3.65 20.69 18.64
C LEU A 382 -4.90 21.54 18.44
N LEU A 383 -5.39 22.20 19.51
CA LEU A 383 -6.54 23.10 19.42
C LEU A 383 -6.26 24.34 18.58
N SER A 384 -5.05 24.90 18.65
CA SER A 384 -4.64 26.02 17.81
C SER A 384 -4.63 25.63 16.33
N MET A 385 -4.07 24.46 16.00
CA MET A 385 -4.07 23.93 14.63
C MET A 385 -5.51 23.67 14.13
N SER A 386 -6.32 22.96 14.92
CA SER A 386 -7.72 22.69 14.56
C SER A 386 -8.54 23.97 14.39
N SER A 387 -8.35 24.95 15.27
CA SER A 387 -9.01 26.26 15.12
C SER A 387 -8.61 26.95 13.83
N SER A 388 -7.31 27.00 13.50
CA SER A 388 -6.85 27.68 12.29
C SER A 388 -7.43 27.06 11.02
N ILE A 389 -7.71 25.75 11.02
CA ILE A 389 -8.29 25.05 9.88
C ILE A 389 -9.81 25.24 9.81
N MET A 390 -10.52 25.03 10.92
CA MET A 390 -11.99 24.96 10.93
C MET A 390 -12.69 26.33 11.00
N THR A 391 -11.97 27.38 11.41
CA THR A 391 -12.54 28.74 11.51
C THR A 391 -12.20 29.62 10.31
N ASP A 392 -11.47 29.10 9.33
CA ASP A 392 -11.25 29.78 8.05
C ASP A 392 -12.57 29.78 7.24
N PRO A 393 -13.11 30.95 6.85
CA PRO A 393 -14.34 31.04 6.07
C PRO A 393 -14.25 30.30 4.72
N PHE A 394 -13.07 30.13 4.15
CA PHE A 394 -12.89 29.46 2.86
C PHE A 394 -12.64 27.95 2.98
N ALA A 395 -12.54 27.40 4.20
CA ALA A 395 -12.25 25.98 4.38
C ALA A 395 -13.37 25.05 3.85
N VAL A 396 -14.60 25.57 3.74
CA VAL A 396 -15.76 24.84 3.18
C VAL A 396 -15.60 24.48 1.71
N SER A 397 -14.69 25.13 0.98
CA SER A 397 -14.37 24.77 -0.41
C SER A 397 -13.73 23.38 -0.54
N TYR A 398 -13.20 22.81 0.55
CA TYR A 398 -12.71 21.43 0.58
C TYR A 398 -13.16 20.71 1.87
N PRO A 399 -14.43 20.27 1.92
CA PRO A 399 -15.02 19.62 3.09
C PRO A 399 -14.25 18.40 3.65
N PRO A 400 -13.56 17.57 2.85
CA PRO A 400 -12.82 16.44 3.39
C PRO A 400 -11.75 16.79 4.43
N THR A 401 -11.15 17.99 4.37
CA THR A 401 -10.20 18.45 5.39
C THR A 401 -10.91 18.86 6.68
N LEU A 402 -12.06 19.52 6.57
CA LEU A 402 -12.90 19.85 7.72
C LEU A 402 -13.38 18.57 8.41
N LEU A 403 -13.86 17.58 7.65
CA LEU A 403 -14.29 16.29 8.19
C LEU A 403 -13.17 15.60 8.96
N ALA A 404 -11.97 15.53 8.38
CA ALA A 404 -10.79 14.97 9.07
C ALA A 404 -10.44 15.75 10.35
N THR A 405 -10.60 17.09 10.34
CA THR A 405 -10.33 17.94 11.51
C THR A 405 -11.37 17.79 12.60
N THR A 406 -12.64 17.60 12.24
CA THR A 406 -13.70 17.24 13.19
C THR A 406 -13.44 15.87 13.83
N GLN A 407 -12.97 14.89 13.07
CA GLN A 407 -12.53 13.60 13.61
C GLN A 407 -11.35 13.76 14.58
N LEU A 408 -10.39 14.65 14.29
CA LEU A 408 -9.31 15.02 15.21
C LEU A 408 -9.86 15.67 16.49
N ILE A 409 -10.82 16.59 16.42
CA ILE A 409 -11.49 17.15 17.61
C ILE A 409 -12.12 16.02 18.44
N GLY A 410 -12.77 15.05 17.80
CA GLY A 410 -13.28 13.87 18.49
C GLY A 410 -12.20 13.05 19.19
N ALA A 411 -11.05 12.84 18.56
CA ALA A 411 -9.91 12.18 19.18
C ALA A 411 -9.34 13.00 20.35
N ILE A 412 -9.30 14.33 20.25
CA ILE A 412 -8.90 15.22 21.35
C ILE A 412 -9.88 15.09 22.52
N ILE A 413 -11.18 15.16 22.28
CA ILE A 413 -12.21 14.98 23.32
C ILE A 413 -12.04 13.62 23.98
N GLY A 414 -11.95 12.53 23.21
CA GLY A 414 -11.86 11.18 23.76
C GLY A 414 -10.59 10.92 24.59
N ASN A 415 -9.45 11.47 24.20
CA ASN A 415 -8.15 11.17 24.84
C ASN A 415 -7.71 12.22 25.86
N ALA A 416 -8.15 13.47 25.73
CA ALA A 416 -7.78 14.60 26.59
C ALA A 416 -8.96 15.13 27.42
N TRP A 417 -10.07 14.40 27.53
CA TRP A 417 -11.28 14.81 28.27
C TRP A 417 -11.03 15.42 29.66
N PRO A 418 -10.08 14.94 30.50
CA PRO A 418 -9.90 15.50 31.84
C PRO A 418 -9.47 16.97 31.80
N ARG A 419 -8.68 17.35 30.79
CA ARG A 419 -8.19 18.72 30.59
C ARG A 419 -9.12 19.54 29.69
N VAL A 420 -9.83 18.89 28.75
CA VAL A 420 -10.85 19.54 27.92
C VAL A 420 -12.01 20.09 28.75
N ARG A 421 -12.33 19.48 29.90
CA ARG A 421 -13.34 19.97 30.85
C ARG A 421 -13.07 21.35 31.44
N GLU A 422 -11.88 21.91 31.25
CA GLU A 422 -11.58 23.24 31.73
C GLU A 422 -12.24 24.31 30.87
N PRO A 423 -12.80 25.37 31.47
CA PRO A 423 -13.60 26.37 30.76
C PRO A 423 -12.93 26.91 29.49
N GLU A 424 -11.66 27.31 29.59
CA GLU A 424 -10.89 27.87 28.46
C GLU A 424 -10.80 26.93 27.25
N HIS A 425 -10.60 25.62 27.50
CA HIS A 425 -10.47 24.64 26.42
C HIS A 425 -11.84 24.23 25.85
N MET A 426 -12.82 24.07 26.72
CA MET A 426 -14.20 23.73 26.35
C MET A 426 -14.84 24.83 25.50
N GLU A 427 -14.76 26.09 25.94
CA GLU A 427 -15.27 27.25 25.21
C GLU A 427 -14.58 27.40 23.85
N ASN A 428 -13.26 27.16 23.79
CA ASN A 428 -12.55 27.19 22.52
C ASN A 428 -13.03 26.09 21.56
N ILE A 429 -13.25 24.86 22.03
CA ILE A 429 -13.79 23.78 21.18
C ILE A 429 -15.21 24.12 20.71
N ILE A 430 -16.06 24.65 21.58
CA ILE A 430 -17.41 25.12 21.21
C ILE A 430 -17.31 26.17 20.10
N ARG A 431 -16.46 27.18 20.27
CA ARG A 431 -16.24 28.23 19.26
C ARG A 431 -15.80 27.64 17.92
N ILE A 432 -14.86 26.69 17.93
CA ILE A 432 -14.36 26.02 16.73
C ILE A 432 -15.49 25.29 15.99
N LEU A 433 -16.27 24.48 16.73
CA LEU A 433 -17.38 23.70 16.15
C LEU A 433 -18.49 24.62 15.64
N SER A 434 -18.88 25.65 16.41
CA SER A 434 -19.91 26.61 16.04
C SER A 434 -19.56 27.38 14.76
N LEU A 435 -18.35 27.93 14.66
CA LEU A 435 -17.95 28.68 13.46
C LEU A 435 -17.89 27.78 12.22
N CYS A 436 -17.33 26.58 12.35
CA CYS A 436 -17.30 25.61 11.25
C CYS A 436 -18.72 25.23 10.79
N TRP A 437 -19.64 25.04 11.73
CA TRP A 437 -21.04 24.73 11.46
C TRP A 437 -21.75 25.86 10.71
N LEU A 438 -21.58 27.12 11.16
CA LEU A 438 -22.20 28.27 10.51
C LEU A 438 -21.70 28.42 9.06
N ASN A 439 -20.39 28.36 8.84
CA ASN A 439 -19.81 28.42 7.49
C ASN A 439 -20.34 27.26 6.61
N THR A 440 -20.48 26.05 7.19
CA THR A 440 -21.02 24.88 6.47
C THR A 440 -22.49 25.08 6.09
N LEU A 441 -23.31 25.66 6.97
CA LEU A 441 -24.70 25.94 6.68
C LEU A 441 -24.86 27.01 5.59
N GLU A 442 -24.05 28.07 5.63
CA GLU A 442 -24.03 29.10 4.59
C GLU A 442 -23.72 28.49 3.21
N GLU A 443 -22.68 27.65 3.12
CA GLU A 443 -22.30 26.99 1.86
C GLU A 443 -23.37 25.98 1.37
N ILE A 444 -24.14 25.33 2.27
CA ILE A 444 -25.25 24.43 1.90
C ILE A 444 -26.46 25.21 1.36
N GLU A 445 -26.67 26.43 1.86
CA GLU A 445 -27.73 27.34 1.38
C GLU A 445 -27.43 27.84 -0.04
N ASP A 446 -26.15 27.90 -0.42
CA ASP A 446 -25.69 28.21 -1.78
C ASP A 446 -25.88 27.02 -2.76
N ASP A 447 -26.04 27.32 -4.07
CA ASP A 447 -26.30 26.33 -5.13
C ASP A 447 -25.04 25.53 -5.51
N VAL A 448 -24.59 24.68 -4.58
CA VAL A 448 -23.39 23.84 -4.72
C VAL A 448 -23.65 22.53 -5.47
N SER A 449 -22.59 21.94 -6.01
CA SER A 449 -22.67 20.66 -6.71
C SER A 449 -23.19 19.53 -5.80
N GLN A 450 -23.85 18.53 -6.39
CA GLN A 450 -24.42 17.39 -5.64
C GLN A 450 -23.37 16.64 -4.81
N VAL A 451 -22.14 16.48 -5.33
CA VAL A 451 -21.03 15.80 -4.63
C VAL A 451 -20.57 16.62 -3.42
N GLN A 452 -20.41 17.93 -3.57
CA GLN A 452 -20.06 18.80 -2.44
C GLN A 452 -21.15 18.81 -1.38
N LYS A 453 -22.42 18.77 -1.79
CA LYS A 453 -23.55 18.71 -0.86
C LYS A 453 -23.54 17.44 0.00
N GLU A 454 -23.21 16.29 -0.59
CA GLU A 454 -23.06 15.03 0.16
C GLU A 454 -21.90 15.11 1.17
N ASP A 455 -20.76 15.66 0.76
CA ASP A 455 -19.60 15.86 1.64
C ASP A 455 -19.91 16.84 2.80
N LEU A 456 -20.62 17.95 2.52
CA LEU A 456 -21.05 18.94 3.53
C LEU A 456 -22.09 18.36 4.49
N GLN A 457 -22.97 17.47 4.01
CA GLN A 457 -23.91 16.74 4.87
C GLN A 457 -23.19 15.76 5.80
N ALA A 458 -22.21 15.01 5.28
CA ALA A 458 -21.37 14.14 6.10
C ALA A 458 -20.60 14.93 7.17
N LEU A 459 -20.07 16.11 6.81
CA LEU A 459 -19.44 17.04 7.75
C LEU A 459 -20.41 17.50 8.83
N SER A 460 -21.62 17.92 8.46
CA SER A 460 -22.65 18.36 9.40
C SER A 460 -23.01 17.27 10.41
N GLN A 461 -23.21 16.03 9.94
CA GLN A 461 -23.49 14.88 10.83
C GLN A 461 -22.33 14.61 11.80
N GLU A 462 -21.08 14.71 11.33
CA GLU A 462 -19.92 14.50 12.17
C GLU A 462 -19.75 15.63 13.20
N LEU A 463 -20.03 16.89 12.83
CA LEU A 463 -20.05 18.03 13.74
C LEU A 463 -21.08 17.84 14.86
N GLU A 464 -22.32 17.45 14.53
CA GLU A 464 -23.36 17.13 15.52
C GLU A 464 -22.94 15.99 16.45
N SER A 465 -22.31 14.94 15.90
CA SER A 465 -21.80 13.81 16.67
C SER A 465 -20.73 14.25 17.69
N LYS A 466 -19.79 15.10 17.29
CA LYS A 466 -18.73 15.59 18.19
C LYS A 466 -19.22 16.64 19.19
N ALA A 467 -20.19 17.47 18.81
CA ALA A 467 -20.84 18.39 19.74
C ALA A 467 -21.54 17.61 20.87
N LYS A 468 -22.30 16.54 20.56
CA LYS A 468 -22.90 15.66 21.57
C LYS A 468 -21.86 14.98 22.46
N ALA A 469 -20.74 14.53 21.88
CA ALA A 469 -19.65 13.95 22.66
C ALA A 469 -19.01 14.96 23.62
N LEU A 470 -18.95 16.23 23.21
CA LEU A 470 -18.49 17.33 24.07
C LEU A 470 -19.50 17.61 25.19
N GLU A 471 -20.81 17.67 24.88
CA GLU A 471 -21.89 17.88 25.86
C GLU A 471 -21.92 16.82 26.96
N ALA A 472 -21.60 15.57 26.62
CA ALA A 472 -21.49 14.48 27.58
C ALA A 472 -20.47 14.76 28.71
N LEU A 473 -19.52 15.70 28.52
CA LEU A 473 -18.55 16.05 29.54
C LEU A 473 -19.13 16.86 30.72
N TRP A 474 -20.25 17.57 30.51
CA TRP A 474 -20.96 18.34 31.56
C TRP A 474 -22.40 17.88 31.79
N ALA A 475 -22.88 16.87 31.07
CA ALA A 475 -24.22 16.30 31.28
C ALA A 475 -24.45 15.82 32.73
N GLU A 476 -23.42 15.32 33.40
CA GLU A 476 -23.48 14.87 34.80
C GLU A 476 -23.36 16.01 35.82
N ASP A 477 -22.84 17.17 35.40
CA ASP A 477 -22.56 18.31 36.28
C ASP A 477 -22.83 19.62 35.55
N ALA A 478 -24.09 20.07 35.63
CA ALA A 478 -24.56 21.30 35.00
C ALA A 478 -23.79 22.56 35.45
N SER A 479 -23.10 22.52 36.59
CA SER A 479 -22.24 23.64 37.04
C SER A 479 -20.99 23.81 36.17
N LYS A 480 -20.63 22.78 35.39
CA LYS A 480 -19.56 22.82 34.41
C LYS A 480 -20.03 23.19 33.01
N ARG A 481 -21.32 23.54 32.81
CA ARG A 481 -21.79 24.09 31.54
C ARG A 481 -21.13 25.46 31.32
N PRO A 482 -20.58 25.75 30.13
CA PRO A 482 -20.01 27.06 29.84
C PRO A 482 -21.08 28.16 29.95
N SER A 483 -20.76 29.25 30.67
CA SER A 483 -21.71 30.33 31.00
C SER A 483 -22.24 31.06 29.77
N ASP A 484 -21.39 31.20 28.76
CA ASP A 484 -21.66 32.05 27.59
C ASP A 484 -22.40 31.27 26.48
N LEU A 485 -22.56 29.95 26.64
CA LEU A 485 -23.18 29.09 25.63
C LEU A 485 -24.66 29.45 25.44
N ASP A 486 -25.40 29.66 26.52
CA ASP A 486 -26.83 29.97 26.44
C ASP A 486 -27.07 31.36 25.82
N GLU A 487 -26.26 32.37 26.17
CA GLU A 487 -26.30 33.69 25.52
C GLU A 487 -25.96 33.61 24.02
N THR A 488 -25.02 32.73 23.65
CA THR A 488 -24.64 32.52 22.24
C THR A 488 -25.75 31.84 21.45
N LEU A 489 -26.45 30.85 22.05
CA LEU A 489 -27.61 30.18 21.44
C LEU A 489 -28.80 31.12 21.26
N GLU A 490 -29.01 32.07 22.18
CA GLU A 490 -30.03 33.11 22.04
C GLU A 490 -29.72 34.07 20.87
N LYS A 491 -28.44 34.43 20.69
CA LYS A 491 -28.00 35.33 19.61
C LYS A 491 -28.00 34.67 18.24
N GLU A 492 -27.65 33.39 18.15
CA GLU A 492 -27.53 32.66 16.89
C GLU A 492 -28.34 31.35 16.92
N PRO A 493 -29.63 31.37 16.50
CA PRO A 493 -30.52 30.22 16.61
C PRO A 493 -30.13 29.05 15.71
N LYS A 494 -29.31 29.28 14.66
CA LYS A 494 -28.80 28.20 13.79
C LYS A 494 -27.92 27.20 14.57
N LEU A 495 -27.33 27.60 15.70
CA LEU A 495 -26.52 26.76 16.57
C LEU A 495 -27.33 25.80 17.45
N ALA A 496 -28.64 26.01 17.60
CA ALA A 496 -29.51 25.14 18.41
C ALA A 496 -29.63 23.70 17.85
N ARG A 497 -29.25 23.48 16.59
CA ARG A 497 -29.13 22.13 16.01
C ARG A 497 -27.83 21.42 16.43
N LEU A 498 -26.81 22.18 16.81
CA LEU A 498 -25.49 21.68 17.17
C LEU A 498 -25.37 21.47 18.69
N PHE A 499 -25.87 22.41 19.50
CA PHE A 499 -25.86 22.34 20.96
C PHE A 499 -27.26 22.48 21.54
N SER A 500 -27.55 21.70 22.58
CA SER A 500 -28.77 21.73 23.38
C SER A 500 -28.81 22.96 24.29
N THR A 501 -29.99 23.56 24.43
CA THR A 501 -30.24 24.62 25.42
C THR A 501 -30.37 24.02 26.82
N ALA A 502 -30.02 24.79 27.86
CA ALA A 502 -30.08 24.32 29.26
C ALA A 502 -31.50 23.95 29.76
N SER A 503 -32.55 24.14 28.94
CA SER A 503 -33.96 23.96 29.33
C SER A 503 -34.65 22.76 28.66
N ALA A 504 -33.90 21.75 28.20
CA ALA A 504 -34.44 20.50 27.63
C ALA A 504 -34.17 19.29 28.53
#